data_AF-A0A941SDM9-F1
#
_entry.id   AF-A0A941SDM9-F1
#
_cell.length_a   1.000
_cell.length_b   1.000
_cell.length_c   1.000
_cell.angle_alpha   90.00
_cell.angle_beta   90.00
_cell.angle_gamma   90.00
#
_symmetry.space_group_name_H-M   'P 1'
#
loop_
_entity.id
_entity.type
_entity.pdbx_description
1 polymer ?
#
loop_
_entity_poly.entity_id
_entity_poly.type
_entity_poly.pdbx_seq_one_letter_code
_entity_poly.pdbx_strand_id
1 'polypeptide(L)'
;MDSISYQKVLKLLLNSQTYPGLVQRKDNEVKLTLWRNNTLGNFISWTIFEVDNQYYLRQIRWEQRNSYLLNEPNTYGADIMVSQEIMHPIMKSVANFDFNLLAPKNGLTIDGVKYGINIKEKKVEWYDEPKGPFLTNHMICLDTIRCFENLFC
;
A
#
# COMPACT_ATOMS: atom_id res chain seq x y z
N MET A 1 -15.48 11.89 -11.00
CA MET A 1 -14.28 11.35 -11.65
C MET A 1 -14.71 10.27 -12.62
N ASP A 2 -14.26 10.33 -13.87
CA ASP A 2 -14.63 9.32 -14.86
C ASP A 2 -14.09 7.95 -14.48
N SER A 3 -14.91 6.91 -14.68
CA SER A 3 -14.59 5.51 -14.36
C SER A 3 -13.29 5.04 -15.03
N ILE A 4 -12.98 5.59 -16.21
CA ILE A 4 -11.77 5.31 -16.98
C ILE A 4 -10.51 5.81 -16.25
N SER A 5 -10.54 7.04 -15.72
CA SER A 5 -9.41 7.62 -14.98
C SER A 5 -9.16 6.87 -13.68
N TYR A 6 -10.23 6.48 -12.98
CA TYR A 6 -10.13 5.64 -11.79
C TYR A 6 -9.44 4.30 -12.08
N GLN A 7 -9.86 3.59 -13.14
CA GLN A 7 -9.27 2.30 -13.52
C GLN A 7 -7.79 2.42 -13.91
N LYS A 8 -7.42 3.49 -14.64
CA LYS A 8 -6.02 3.75 -15.00
C LYS A 8 -5.14 3.90 -13.78
N VAL A 9 -5.55 4.71 -12.79
CA VAL A 9 -4.76 4.91 -11.58
C VAL A 9 -4.72 3.67 -10.71
N LEU A 10 -5.84 2.96 -10.61
CA LEU A 10 -5.88 1.71 -9.88
C LEU A 10 -4.88 0.71 -10.45
N LYS A 11 -4.75 0.61 -11.78
CA LYS A 11 -3.70 -0.22 -12.41
C LYS A 11 -2.29 0.21 -12.00
N LEU A 12 -2.01 1.51 -11.89
CA LEU A 12 -0.69 2.00 -11.45
C LEU A 12 -0.41 1.65 -9.98
N LEU A 13 -1.41 1.81 -9.11
CA LEU A 13 -1.29 1.49 -7.68
C LEU A 13 -1.22 -0.01 -7.40
N LEU A 14 -1.83 -0.84 -8.26
CA LEU A 14 -1.78 -2.30 -8.15
C LEU A 14 -0.57 -2.92 -8.85
N ASN A 15 0.03 -2.23 -9.83
CA ASN A 15 1.21 -2.67 -10.58
C ASN A 15 2.38 -1.70 -10.40
N SER A 16 2.74 -1.49 -9.14
CA SER A 16 3.75 -0.51 -8.74
C SER A 16 5.13 -0.79 -9.35
N GLN A 17 5.44 -2.05 -9.67
CA GLN A 17 6.69 -2.51 -10.28
C GLN A 17 6.94 -1.91 -11.68
N THR A 18 5.86 -1.55 -12.38
CA THR A 18 5.89 -0.92 -13.70
C THR A 18 5.53 0.57 -13.67
N TYR A 19 5.56 1.21 -12.51
CA TYR A 19 5.17 2.62 -12.41
C TYR A 19 6.08 3.52 -13.27
N PRO A 20 5.52 4.37 -14.15
CA PRO A 20 6.32 5.23 -15.03
C PRO A 20 7.21 6.22 -14.27
N GLY A 21 8.45 6.39 -14.73
CA GLY A 21 9.41 7.32 -14.13
C GLY A 21 10.18 6.76 -12.92
N LEU A 22 9.89 5.53 -12.49
CA LEU A 22 10.69 4.80 -11.51
C LEU A 22 11.41 3.61 -12.15
N VAL A 23 12.40 3.08 -11.43
CA VAL A 23 13.17 1.90 -11.89
C VAL A 23 12.21 0.72 -12.06
N GLN A 24 12.21 0.07 -13.22
CA GLN A 24 11.37 -1.11 -13.41
C GLN A 24 11.84 -2.26 -12.52
N ARG A 25 10.90 -2.91 -11.83
CA ARG A 25 11.15 -4.07 -10.97
C ARG A 25 10.41 -5.30 -11.51
N LYS A 26 10.87 -6.49 -11.14
CA LYS A 26 10.24 -7.75 -11.54
C LYS A 26 9.21 -8.18 -10.52
N ASP A 27 8.16 -8.89 -10.97
CA ASP A 27 7.11 -9.39 -10.07
C ASP A 27 7.67 -10.34 -8.99
N ASN A 28 8.75 -11.07 -9.30
CA ASN A 28 9.34 -11.97 -8.33
C ASN A 28 10.11 -11.24 -7.20
N GLU A 29 10.45 -9.96 -7.39
CA GLU A 29 11.13 -9.11 -6.41
C GLU A 29 10.15 -8.54 -5.38
N VAL A 30 8.84 -8.47 -5.70
CA VAL A 30 7.80 -7.96 -4.79
C VAL A 30 7.64 -8.89 -3.59
N LYS A 31 7.71 -8.35 -2.37
CA LYS A 31 7.52 -9.11 -1.13
C LYS A 31 6.22 -8.77 -0.41
N LEU A 32 5.93 -7.48 -0.33
CA LEU A 32 4.74 -6.95 0.32
C LEU A 32 4.23 -5.76 -0.46
N THR A 33 2.92 -5.68 -0.65
CA THR A 33 2.24 -4.45 -1.05
C THR A 33 1.20 -4.09 0.01
N LEU A 34 1.21 -2.83 0.43
CA LEU A 34 0.21 -2.23 1.29
C LEU A 34 -0.52 -1.14 0.52
N TRP A 35 -1.80 -0.97 0.83
CA TRP A 35 -2.64 0.06 0.30
C TRP A 35 -3.37 0.79 1.42
N ARG A 36 -3.49 2.10 1.27
CA ARG A 36 -4.35 2.96 2.08
C ARG A 36 -5.13 3.85 1.13
N ASN A 37 -6.44 3.65 1.07
CA ASN A 37 -7.35 4.46 0.28
C ASN A 37 -8.21 5.29 1.23
N ASN A 38 -7.83 6.55 1.44
CA ASN A 38 -8.75 7.53 2.03
C ASN A 38 -9.65 8.04 0.92
N THR A 39 -10.93 7.65 0.92
CA THR A 39 -11.91 8.04 -0.13
C THR A 39 -12.10 9.53 -0.26
N LEU A 40 -11.80 10.27 0.82
CA LEU A 40 -11.81 11.72 0.83
C LEU A 40 -10.40 12.28 0.74
N GLY A 41 -9.36 11.53 0.39
CA GLY A 41 -7.97 11.99 0.51
C GLY A 41 -7.07 11.39 -0.55
N ASN A 42 -5.93 10.87 -0.11
CA ASN A 42 -4.97 10.22 -0.99
C ASN A 42 -5.21 8.71 -0.99
N PHE A 43 -5.03 8.10 -2.15
CA PHE A 43 -4.82 6.67 -2.26
C PHE A 43 -3.32 6.41 -2.41
N ILE A 44 -2.73 5.79 -1.40
CA ILE A 44 -1.32 5.47 -1.35
C ILE A 44 -1.13 3.96 -1.45
N SER A 45 -0.15 3.54 -2.22
CA SER A 45 0.41 2.19 -2.24
C SER A 45 1.86 2.23 -1.77
N TRP A 46 2.25 1.27 -0.94
CA TRP A 46 3.64 0.99 -0.63
C TRP A 46 3.98 -0.41 -1.10
N THR A 47 5.09 -0.56 -1.81
CA THR A 47 5.56 -1.87 -2.26
C THR A 47 7.00 -2.08 -1.85
N ILE A 48 7.25 -3.20 -1.19
CA ILE A 48 8.60 -3.66 -0.83
C ILE A 48 9.10 -4.59 -1.92
N PHE A 49 10.26 -4.26 -2.45
CA PHE A 49 11.04 -5.09 -3.35
C PHE A 49 12.28 -5.61 -2.63
N GLU A 50 12.69 -6.82 -2.96
CA GLU A 50 13.98 -7.38 -2.57
C GLU A 50 14.78 -7.69 -3.84
N VAL A 51 15.93 -7.03 -3.99
CA VAL A 51 16.83 -7.20 -5.13
C VAL A 51 18.24 -7.33 -4.58
N ASP A 52 18.94 -8.42 -4.93
CA ASP A 52 20.31 -8.69 -4.48
C ASP A 52 20.50 -8.53 -2.96
N ASN A 53 19.55 -9.06 -2.18
CA ASN A 53 19.51 -8.98 -0.72
C ASN A 53 19.35 -7.54 -0.17
N GLN A 54 18.99 -6.56 -1.00
CA GLN A 54 18.67 -5.20 -0.59
C GLN A 54 17.17 -4.96 -0.68
N TYR A 55 16.62 -4.19 0.26
CA TYR A 55 15.22 -3.82 0.26
C TYR A 55 15.01 -2.42 -0.30
N TYR A 56 14.01 -2.30 -1.18
CA TYR A 56 13.54 -1.03 -1.70
C TYR A 56 12.08 -0.86 -1.33
N LEU A 57 11.74 0.32 -0.85
CA LEU A 57 10.37 0.71 -0.59
C LEU A 57 9.94 1.72 -1.66
N ARG A 58 8.92 1.37 -2.43
CA ARG A 58 8.27 2.25 -3.39
C ARG A 58 7.00 2.79 -2.79
N GLN A 59 6.82 4.10 -2.83
CA GLN A 59 5.53 4.74 -2.57
C GLN A 59 4.94 5.23 -3.88
N ILE A 60 3.66 4.93 -4.12
CA ILE A 60 2.87 5.58 -5.17
C ILE A 60 1.68 6.24 -4.51
N ARG A 61 1.54 7.54 -4.74
CA ARG A 61 0.46 8.36 -4.19
C ARG A 61 -0.42 8.86 -5.32
N TRP A 62 -1.72 8.75 -5.14
CA TRP A 62 -2.71 9.38 -5.97
C TRP A 62 -3.50 10.40 -5.16
N GLU A 63 -3.46 11.67 -5.58
CA GLU A 63 -4.22 12.76 -4.97
C GLU A 63 -5.61 12.87 -5.59
N GLN A 64 -6.63 12.38 -4.88
CA GLN A 64 -7.99 12.31 -5.43
C GLN A 64 -8.69 13.68 -5.46
N ARG A 65 -8.35 14.55 -4.50
CA ARG A 65 -8.99 15.87 -4.32
C ARG A 65 -8.65 16.88 -5.42
N ASN A 66 -7.51 16.80 -6.08
CA ASN A 66 -7.10 17.80 -7.08
C ASN A 66 -7.67 17.56 -8.49
N SER A 67 -8.62 16.61 -8.62
CA SER A 67 -9.13 16.16 -9.92
C SER A 67 -10.00 17.17 -10.68
N TYR A 68 -10.49 18.24 -10.05
CA TYR A 68 -11.29 19.26 -10.74
C TYR A 68 -10.44 20.26 -11.55
N LEU A 69 -9.14 20.35 -11.30
CA LEU A 69 -8.24 21.27 -12.04
C LEU A 69 -7.52 20.60 -13.22
N LEU A 70 -7.50 19.27 -13.27
CA LEU A 70 -6.65 18.53 -14.19
C LEU A 70 -7.45 17.42 -14.89
N ASN A 71 -7.34 17.38 -16.21
CA ASN A 71 -8.00 16.38 -17.06
C ASN A 71 -7.45 14.95 -16.86
N GLU A 72 -6.33 14.82 -16.15
CA GLU A 72 -5.67 13.57 -15.86
C GLU A 72 -5.44 13.39 -14.35
N PRO A 73 -5.43 12.14 -13.86
CA PRO A 73 -5.16 11.88 -12.46
C PRO A 73 -3.69 12.16 -12.09
N ASN A 74 -3.50 12.93 -11.02
CA ASN A 74 -2.17 13.20 -10.48
C ASN A 74 -1.66 12.06 -9.62
N THR A 75 -0.68 11.34 -10.15
CA THR A 75 0.03 10.31 -9.39
C THR A 75 1.51 10.69 -9.24
N TYR A 76 2.08 10.35 -8.10
CA TYR A 76 3.49 10.55 -7.80
C TYR A 76 4.08 9.25 -7.30
N GLY A 77 5.31 8.97 -7.72
CA GLY A 77 6.05 7.79 -7.31
C GLY A 77 7.41 8.17 -6.72
N ALA A 78 7.85 7.47 -5.69
CA ALA A 78 9.18 7.62 -5.13
C ALA A 78 9.72 6.26 -4.67
N ASP A 79 11.02 6.06 -4.83
CA ASP A 79 11.76 4.89 -4.36
C ASP A 79 12.78 5.32 -3.32
N ILE A 80 12.89 4.52 -2.26
CA ILE A 80 13.97 4.62 -1.29
C ILE A 80 14.57 3.24 -1.05
N MET A 81 15.88 3.20 -0.84
CA MET A 81 16.55 2.01 -0.33
C MET A 81 16.40 1.97 1.19
N VAL A 82 16.02 0.82 1.74
CA VAL A 82 15.80 0.64 3.18
C VAL A 82 16.76 -0.43 3.70
N SER A 83 17.37 -0.18 4.85
CA SER A 83 18.30 -1.13 5.45
C SER A 83 17.59 -2.42 5.88
N GLN A 84 18.33 -3.52 5.87
CA GLN A 84 17.81 -4.81 6.37
C GLN A 84 17.41 -4.73 7.84
N GLU A 85 18.09 -3.91 8.65
CA GLU A 85 17.79 -3.72 10.07
C GLU A 85 16.36 -3.21 10.30
N ILE A 86 15.88 -2.31 9.44
CA ILE A 86 14.50 -1.79 9.49
C ILE A 86 13.54 -2.82 8.87
N MET A 87 13.91 -3.43 7.75
CA MET A 87 12.98 -4.23 6.96
C MET A 87 12.76 -5.64 7.53
N HIS A 88 13.78 -6.30 8.07
CA HIS A 88 13.65 -7.65 8.62
C HIS A 88 12.58 -7.78 9.72
N PRO A 89 12.53 -6.89 10.74
CA PRO A 89 11.46 -6.94 11.75
C PRO A 89 10.06 -6.82 11.14
N ILE A 90 9.89 -5.93 10.16
CA ILE A 90 8.63 -5.72 9.45
C ILE A 90 8.23 -7.00 8.70
N MET A 91 9.15 -7.54 7.89
CA MET A 91 8.91 -8.75 7.12
C MET A 91 8.60 -9.96 8.00
N LYS A 92 9.30 -10.11 9.14
CA LYS A 92 9.03 -11.15 10.14
C LYS A 92 7.64 -11.00 10.75
N SER A 93 7.22 -9.78 11.07
CA SER A 93 5.91 -9.49 11.65
C SER A 93 4.79 -9.79 10.65
N VAL A 94 5.00 -9.40 9.39
CA VAL A 94 4.09 -9.61 8.27
C VAL A 94 3.97 -11.11 7.90
N ALA A 95 5.05 -11.88 7.96
CA ALA A 95 5.02 -13.32 7.71
C ALA A 95 4.11 -14.07 8.70
N ASN A 96 4.14 -13.67 9.97
CA ASN A 96 3.34 -14.24 11.05
C ASN A 96 1.90 -13.70 11.10
N PHE A 97 1.55 -12.77 10.21
CA PHE A 97 0.22 -12.19 10.17
C PHE A 97 -0.83 -13.23 9.76
N ASP A 98 -1.87 -13.38 10.58
CA ASP A 98 -3.05 -14.19 10.25
C ASP A 98 -4.11 -13.33 9.56
N PHE A 99 -4.32 -13.62 8.28
CA PHE A 99 -5.25 -12.92 7.40
C PHE A 99 -6.70 -13.33 7.65
N ASN A 100 -6.94 -14.52 8.22
CA ASN A 100 -8.31 -14.97 8.50
C ASN A 100 -9.03 -14.09 9.52
N LEU A 101 -8.29 -13.23 10.25
CA LEU A 101 -8.83 -12.24 11.18
C LEU A 101 -9.28 -10.95 10.49
N LEU A 102 -8.94 -10.75 9.22
CA LEU A 102 -9.40 -9.64 8.41
C LEU A 102 -10.69 -10.05 7.69
N ALA A 103 -11.84 -9.70 8.24
CA ALA A 103 -13.09 -9.86 7.52
C ALA A 103 -13.17 -8.79 6.41
N PRO A 104 -13.24 -9.17 5.12
CA PRO A 104 -13.50 -8.21 4.05
C PRO A 104 -14.90 -7.63 4.25
N LYS A 105 -14.96 -6.40 4.78
CA LYS A 105 -16.23 -5.69 4.88
C LYS A 105 -16.46 -4.95 3.58
N ASN A 106 -17.46 -5.42 2.83
CA ASN A 106 -18.05 -4.66 1.72
C ASN A 106 -18.93 -3.51 2.28
N GLY A 107 -18.32 -2.64 3.11
CA GLY A 107 -18.98 -1.56 3.82
C GLY A 107 -18.48 -0.17 3.42
N LEU A 108 -19.30 0.83 3.72
CA LEU A 108 -18.86 2.22 3.88
C LEU A 108 -18.21 2.34 5.26
N THR A 109 -16.94 2.74 5.31
CA THR A 109 -16.28 3.08 6.57
C THR A 109 -16.75 4.44 7.04
N ILE A 110 -16.89 4.58 8.36
CA ILE A 110 -17.33 5.85 8.99
C ILE A 110 -16.35 6.98 8.67
N ASP A 111 -15.06 6.66 8.54
CA ASP A 111 -13.99 7.64 8.26
C ASP A 111 -13.52 7.64 6.80
N GLY A 112 -14.14 6.82 5.94
CA GLY A 112 -13.80 6.73 4.52
C GLY A 112 -12.42 6.13 4.21
N VAL A 113 -11.67 5.65 5.20
CA VAL A 113 -10.36 5.02 4.96
C VAL A 113 -10.50 3.51 4.84
N LYS A 114 -9.91 2.95 3.78
CA LYS A 114 -9.78 1.52 3.54
C LYS A 114 -8.33 1.14 3.45
N TYR A 115 -7.99 -0.04 3.94
CA TYR A 115 -6.65 -0.58 3.86
C TYR A 115 -6.66 -1.88 3.06
N GLY A 116 -5.54 -2.19 2.44
CA GLY A 116 -5.34 -3.46 1.75
C GLY A 116 -3.93 -3.95 1.93
N ILE A 117 -3.77 -5.27 1.88
CA ILE A 117 -2.47 -5.92 1.98
C ILE A 117 -2.39 -7.06 0.97
N ASN A 118 -1.22 -7.23 0.38
CA ASN A 118 -0.87 -8.34 -0.48
C ASN A 118 0.55 -8.80 -0.16
N ILE A 119 0.68 -10.05 0.28
CA ILE A 119 1.97 -10.71 0.44
C ILE A 119 2.07 -11.71 -0.71
N LYS A 120 3.22 -11.85 -1.35
CA LYS A 120 3.40 -12.76 -2.50
C LYS A 120 2.88 -14.19 -2.28
N GLU A 121 2.79 -14.65 -1.03
CA GLU A 121 2.32 -15.98 -0.63
C GLU A 121 0.87 -16.02 -0.09
N LYS A 122 0.20 -14.86 0.10
CA LYS A 122 -1.13 -14.75 0.70
C LYS A 122 -2.03 -13.80 -0.10
N LYS A 123 -3.35 -14.05 -0.08
CA LYS A 123 -4.33 -13.39 -0.95
C LYS A 123 -4.45 -11.89 -0.64
N VAL A 124 -4.81 -11.11 -1.66
CA VAL A 124 -5.20 -9.69 -1.55
C VAL A 124 -6.48 -9.59 -0.72
N GLU A 125 -6.43 -8.84 0.38
CA GLU A 125 -7.62 -8.58 1.22
C GLU A 125 -7.74 -7.09 1.52
N TRP A 126 -8.96 -6.56 1.35
CA TRP A 126 -9.34 -5.21 1.73
C TRP A 126 -10.07 -5.25 3.06
N TYR A 127 -9.77 -4.33 3.96
CA TYR A 127 -10.42 -4.26 5.26
C TYR A 127 -10.65 -2.82 5.70
N ASP A 128 -11.67 -2.68 6.55
CA ASP A 128 -12.02 -1.46 7.24
C ASP A 128 -11.21 -1.35 8.55
N GLU A 129 -11.05 -0.14 9.09
CA GLU A 129 -10.45 0.04 10.42
C GLU A 129 -11.31 -0.69 11.48
N PRO A 130 -10.74 -1.67 12.22
CA PRO A 130 -11.52 -2.49 13.14
C PRO A 130 -11.88 -1.73 14.41
N LYS A 131 -13.12 -1.93 14.86
CA LYS A 131 -13.56 -1.58 16.22
C LYS A 131 -13.54 -2.86 17.07
N GLY A 132 -12.59 -3.03 17.99
CA GLY A 132 -12.54 -4.15 18.94
C GLY A 132 -11.17 -4.84 19.13
N PRO A 133 -11.10 -5.94 19.90
CA PRO A 133 -9.86 -6.52 20.45
C PRO A 133 -8.96 -7.27 19.45
N PHE A 134 -9.21 -7.19 18.14
CA PHE A 134 -8.32 -7.70 17.07
C PHE A 134 -7.06 -6.82 16.88
N LEU A 135 -6.60 -6.19 17.96
CA LEU A 135 -5.68 -5.05 17.96
C LEU A 135 -4.28 -5.43 17.49
N THR A 136 -3.78 -6.64 17.78
CA THR A 136 -2.35 -6.94 17.62
C THR A 136 -1.91 -7.01 16.16
N ASN A 137 -2.66 -7.70 15.30
CA ASN A 137 -2.33 -7.80 13.88
C ASN A 137 -2.60 -6.47 13.17
N HIS A 138 -3.72 -5.80 13.48
CA HIS A 138 -4.02 -4.50 12.88
C HIS A 138 -2.99 -3.41 13.24
N MET A 139 -2.52 -3.39 14.49
CA MET A 139 -1.43 -2.52 14.93
C MET A 139 -0.18 -2.74 14.09
N ILE A 140 0.19 -3.99 13.78
CA ILE A 140 1.35 -4.26 12.92
C ILE A 140 1.20 -3.57 11.56
N CYS A 141 0.01 -3.61 10.93
CA CYS A 141 -0.18 -2.95 9.65
C CYS A 141 -0.18 -1.42 9.76
N LEU A 142 -0.88 -0.85 10.75
CA LEU A 142 -0.87 0.60 10.96
C LEU A 142 0.52 1.12 11.34
N ASP A 143 1.26 0.41 12.19
CA ASP A 143 2.62 0.76 12.59
C ASP A 143 3.58 0.61 11.42
N THR A 144 3.38 -0.39 10.55
CA THR A 144 4.14 -0.52 9.30
C THR A 144 3.84 0.65 8.36
N ILE A 145 2.57 1.03 8.19
CA ILE A 145 2.19 2.20 7.36
C ILE A 145 2.79 3.48 7.94
N ARG A 146 2.71 3.70 9.25
CA ARG A 146 3.31 4.86 9.92
C ARG A 146 4.82 4.89 9.76
N CYS A 147 5.49 3.73 9.91
CA CYS A 147 6.91 3.59 9.65
C CYS A 147 7.24 3.99 8.21
N PHE A 148 6.46 3.51 7.24
CA PHE A 148 6.65 3.86 5.83
C PHE A 148 6.37 5.34 5.55
N GLU A 149 5.33 5.93 6.13
CA GLU A 149 5.05 7.37 6.00
C GLU A 149 6.25 8.20 6.49
N ASN A 150 6.83 7.86 7.64
CA ASN A 150 7.99 8.55 8.20
C ASN A 150 9.26 8.43 7.34
N LEU A 151 9.39 7.37 6.53
CA LEU A 151 10.56 7.20 5.65
C LEU A 151 10.51 8.10 4.39
N PHE A 152 9.36 8.68 4.06
CA PHE A 152 9.17 9.58 2.91
C PHE A 152 8.92 11.04 3.32
N CYS A 153 9.09 11.39 4.60
CA CYS A 153 8.96 12.74 5.14
C CYS A 153 10.28 13.52 5.12
#